data_AF-A0A498DGG2-F1
#
_entry.id   AF-A0A498DGG2-F1
#
_cell.length_a   1.000
_cell.length_b   1.000
_cell.length_c   1.000
_cell.angle_alpha   90.00
_cell.angle_beta   90.00
_cell.angle_gamma   90.00
#
_symmetry.space_group_name_H-M   'P 1'
#
loop_
_entity.id
_entity.type
_entity.pdbx_description
1 polymer ?
#
loop_
_entity_poly.entity_id
_entity_poly.type
_entity_poly.pdbx_seq_one_letter_code
_entity_poly.pdbx_strand_id
1 'polypeptide(L)'
;MNTAILGAYTLSYNVSDAAGNPARTVTRTVNVTDQTAPVISLLGAVNVAAVAGSVYTDVGATAQDNADGNITARISITGGPVNTAALAGTQFTLTYNVSDLAGNAATPVTRTVTIVADAIAPTPAGTAAQLPLTGSAQSAVIYAAGQSIQNYTASAGTPPSGVSTPFGLISYTTTTVGVGATQTVNITFSAALPAAYKLYKVDNAGTYSLIPNGPGVDQWIGVNATTIALTLSDNGPFDLDQTANGVIVDPLAVGVVAPAPVIAPAPAAAIPAAASGGGGGGGCALSSKSEFDPLLILMVLLSLIWLLRRNVEGT
;
A
#
# COMPACT_ATOMS: atom_id res chain seq x y z
N MET A 1 -73.09 2.59 6.69
CA MET A 1 -72.04 2.42 5.67
C MET A 1 -70.83 1.77 6.32
N ASN A 2 -70.07 0.95 5.61
CA ASN A 2 -68.84 0.38 6.16
C ASN A 2 -67.65 1.22 5.67
N THR A 3 -67.00 1.95 6.57
CA THR A 3 -65.83 2.78 6.23
C THR A 3 -64.54 1.97 6.08
N ALA A 4 -64.55 0.67 6.40
CA ALA A 4 -63.40 -0.22 6.25
C ALA A 4 -63.30 -0.86 4.85
N ILE A 5 -64.30 -0.68 3.99
CA ILE A 5 -64.29 -1.20 2.63
C ILE A 5 -64.31 -0.01 1.68
N LEU A 6 -63.28 0.09 0.83
CA LEU A 6 -63.18 1.13 -0.20
C LEU A 6 -64.33 1.02 -1.20
N GLY A 7 -64.80 2.16 -1.72
CA GLY A 7 -65.86 2.20 -2.73
C GLY A 7 -66.90 3.30 -2.51
N ALA A 8 -67.87 3.35 -3.42
CA ALA A 8 -68.97 4.30 -3.38
C ALA A 8 -70.20 3.71 -2.66
N TYR A 9 -70.71 4.44 -1.68
CA TYR A 9 -71.91 4.09 -0.92
C TYR A 9 -73.02 5.08 -1.20
N THR A 10 -74.18 4.58 -1.63
CA THR A 10 -75.38 5.41 -1.82
C THR A 10 -76.26 5.33 -0.59
N LEU A 11 -76.48 6.47 0.06
CA LEU A 11 -77.42 6.62 1.17
C LEU A 11 -78.73 7.19 0.60
N SER A 12 -79.86 6.59 0.98
CA SER A 12 -81.20 7.04 0.60
C SER A 12 -81.92 7.61 1.81
N TYR A 13 -82.38 8.85 1.71
CA TYR A 13 -83.14 9.54 2.75
C TYR A 13 -84.59 9.67 2.31
N ASN A 14 -85.51 9.19 3.16
CA ASN A 14 -86.94 9.35 2.99
C ASN A 14 -87.55 9.63 4.37
N VAL A 15 -88.64 10.40 4.39
CA VAL A 15 -89.41 10.69 5.59
C VAL A 15 -90.89 10.63 5.21
N SER A 16 -91.72 10.08 6.09
CA SER A 16 -93.17 10.12 5.93
C SER A 16 -93.79 11.12 6.90
N ASP A 17 -94.90 11.75 6.51
CA ASP A 17 -95.69 12.58 7.42
C ASP A 17 -96.48 11.72 8.43
N ALA A 18 -97.21 12.37 9.34
CA ALA A 18 -98.02 11.69 10.36
C ALA A 18 -99.20 10.88 9.77
N ALA A 19 -99.60 11.15 8.52
CA ALA A 19 -100.61 10.40 7.79
C ALA A 19 -100.02 9.21 7.00
N GLY A 20 -98.69 9.04 7.02
CA GLY A 20 -97.97 7.96 6.36
C GLY A 20 -97.56 8.24 4.91
N ASN A 21 -97.70 9.47 4.41
CA ASN A 21 -97.33 9.81 3.04
C ASN A 21 -95.80 9.97 2.92
N PRO A 22 -95.10 9.17 2.09
CA PRO A 22 -93.65 9.28 1.94
C PRO A 22 -93.27 10.50 1.10
N ALA A 23 -92.22 11.20 1.52
CA ALA A 23 -91.57 12.24 0.74
C ALA A 23 -90.84 11.63 -0.47
N ARG A 24 -90.41 12.49 -1.40
CA ARG A 24 -89.50 12.06 -2.48
C ARG A 24 -88.15 11.67 -1.88
N THR A 25 -87.68 10.46 -2.16
CA THR A 25 -86.35 10.00 -1.74
C THR A 25 -85.26 10.89 -2.32
N VAL A 26 -84.31 11.29 -1.47
CA VAL A 26 -83.08 11.99 -1.87
C VAL A 26 -81.90 11.06 -1.62
N THR A 27 -80.95 11.00 -2.54
CA THR A 27 -79.76 10.16 -2.41
C THR A 27 -78.51 11.00 -2.16
N ARG A 28 -77.55 10.44 -1.43
CA ARG A 28 -76.18 10.96 -1.25
C ARG A 28 -75.18 9.86 -1.54
N THR A 29 -74.23 10.13 -2.42
CA THR A 29 -73.08 9.24 -2.64
C THR A 29 -71.94 9.62 -1.69
N VAL A 30 -71.37 8.64 -1.01
CA VAL A 30 -70.17 8.78 -0.17
C VAL A 30 -69.09 7.88 -0.75
N ASN A 31 -67.96 8.47 -1.14
CA ASN A 31 -66.80 7.72 -1.63
C ASN A 31 -65.82 7.49 -0.49
N VAL A 32 -65.48 6.24 -0.24
CA VAL A 32 -64.41 5.83 0.68
C VAL A 32 -63.19 5.52 -0.18
N THR A 33 -62.14 6.33 -0.04
CA THR A 33 -60.87 6.21 -0.77
C THR A 33 -59.74 5.96 0.20
N ASP A 34 -58.69 5.31 -0.30
CA ASP A 34 -57.45 5.16 0.47
C ASP A 34 -56.62 6.44 0.40
N GLN A 35 -56.05 6.83 1.53
CA GLN A 35 -55.24 8.03 1.73
C GLN A 35 -53.96 7.72 2.51
N THR A 36 -53.68 6.44 2.79
CA THR A 36 -52.54 6.03 3.60
C THR A 36 -51.38 5.76 2.68
N ALA A 37 -50.22 6.33 2.98
CA ALA A 37 -49.03 6.03 2.20
C ALA A 37 -48.42 4.68 2.61
N PRO A 38 -47.83 3.93 1.66
CA PRO A 38 -47.11 2.71 1.98
C PRO A 38 -45.85 2.98 2.82
N VAL A 39 -45.40 1.96 3.54
CA VAL A 39 -44.18 1.99 4.36
C VAL A 39 -43.09 1.13 3.71
N ILE A 40 -41.93 1.75 3.45
CA ILE A 40 -40.71 1.08 2.96
C ILE A 40 -39.82 0.69 4.15
N SER A 41 -39.28 -0.53 4.12
CA SER A 41 -38.28 -1.02 5.08
C SER A 41 -37.06 -1.55 4.34
N LEU A 42 -35.88 -0.95 4.58
CA LEU A 42 -34.62 -1.43 4.00
C LEU A 42 -34.25 -2.81 4.53
N LEU A 43 -33.70 -3.65 3.65
CA LEU A 43 -33.05 -4.89 4.06
C LEU A 43 -31.57 -4.62 4.36
N GLY A 44 -31.04 -5.07 5.49
CA GLY A 44 -29.65 -4.82 5.87
C GLY A 44 -29.36 -3.36 6.25
N ALA A 45 -28.09 -2.95 6.16
CA ALA A 45 -27.61 -1.67 6.71
C ALA A 45 -27.90 -0.46 5.81
N VAL A 46 -28.28 0.67 6.42
CA VAL A 46 -28.46 1.97 5.73
C VAL A 46 -27.15 2.47 5.14
N ASN A 47 -26.03 2.25 5.83
CA ASN A 47 -24.69 2.60 5.37
C ASN A 47 -23.91 1.32 5.05
N VAL A 48 -23.39 1.22 3.82
CA VAL A 48 -22.65 0.05 3.34
C VAL A 48 -21.28 0.47 2.83
N ALA A 49 -20.25 -0.31 3.15
CA ALA A 49 -18.93 -0.18 2.55
C ALA A 49 -18.79 -1.18 1.40
N ALA A 50 -18.40 -0.71 0.21
CA ALA A 50 -18.10 -1.54 -0.95
C ALA A 50 -16.64 -1.37 -1.34
N VAL A 51 -15.93 -2.49 -1.57
CA VAL A 51 -14.50 -2.43 -1.92
C VAL A 51 -14.32 -1.95 -3.35
N ALA A 52 -13.36 -1.05 -3.58
CA ALA A 52 -13.05 -0.54 -4.92
C ALA A 52 -12.75 -1.71 -5.89
N GLY A 53 -13.34 -1.66 -7.08
CA GLY A 53 -13.20 -2.69 -8.12
C GLY A 53 -13.98 -4.00 -7.87
N SER A 54 -14.64 -4.17 -6.73
CA SER A 54 -15.46 -5.36 -6.44
C SER A 54 -16.87 -5.28 -7.05
N VAL A 55 -17.60 -6.40 -7.12
CA VAL A 55 -19.02 -6.38 -7.49
C VAL A 55 -19.86 -5.98 -6.28
N TYR A 56 -20.68 -4.93 -6.42
CA TYR A 56 -21.70 -4.57 -5.43
C TYR A 56 -23.08 -5.01 -5.90
N THR A 57 -23.83 -5.70 -5.05
CA THR A 57 -25.23 -6.05 -5.27
C THR A 57 -26.05 -5.54 -4.09
N ASP A 58 -27.05 -4.72 -4.40
CA ASP A 58 -27.93 -4.17 -3.39
C ASP A 58 -28.88 -5.24 -2.85
N VAL A 59 -29.02 -5.29 -1.51
CA VAL A 59 -29.90 -6.28 -0.84
C VAL A 59 -31.38 -5.87 -0.85
N GLY A 60 -31.70 -4.66 -1.32
CA GLY A 60 -33.06 -4.21 -1.56
C GLY A 60 -33.78 -3.66 -0.32
N ALA A 61 -35.11 -3.63 -0.44
CA ALA A 61 -36.07 -3.17 0.56
C ALA A 61 -37.41 -3.93 0.37
N THR A 62 -38.28 -3.89 1.38
CA THR A 62 -39.67 -4.35 1.31
C THR A 62 -40.64 -3.18 1.46
N ALA A 63 -41.86 -3.30 0.92
CA ALA A 63 -42.91 -2.30 1.08
C ALA A 63 -44.26 -2.94 1.42
N GLN A 64 -44.96 -2.34 2.37
CA GLN A 64 -46.27 -2.77 2.85
C GLN A 64 -47.24 -1.59 2.91
N ASP A 65 -48.49 -1.86 2.57
CA ASP A 65 -49.60 -0.93 2.61
C ASP A 65 -50.82 -1.56 3.32
N ASN A 66 -51.68 -0.75 3.95
CA ASN A 66 -52.84 -1.26 4.68
C ASN A 66 -53.99 -1.69 3.76
N ALA A 67 -54.14 -1.10 2.57
CA ALA A 67 -55.19 -1.44 1.60
C ALA A 67 -54.68 -2.42 0.54
N ASP A 68 -53.45 -2.25 0.05
CA ASP A 68 -52.87 -3.08 -1.02
C ASP A 68 -52.05 -4.27 -0.50
N GLY A 69 -51.69 -4.29 0.78
CA GLY A 69 -50.82 -5.32 1.35
C GLY A 69 -49.37 -5.22 0.86
N ASN A 70 -48.77 -6.35 0.46
CA ASN A 70 -47.36 -6.38 0.07
C ASN A 70 -47.16 -5.89 -1.35
N ILE A 71 -46.59 -4.69 -1.47
CA ILE A 71 -46.29 -4.03 -2.74
C ILE A 71 -44.78 -3.95 -3.03
N THR A 72 -43.96 -4.80 -2.39
CA THR A 72 -42.49 -4.81 -2.54
C THR A 72 -42.02 -4.84 -3.98
N ALA A 73 -42.70 -5.59 -4.85
CA ALA A 73 -42.35 -5.69 -6.27
C ALA A 73 -42.54 -4.38 -7.07
N ARG A 74 -43.22 -3.38 -6.48
CA ARG A 74 -43.46 -2.07 -7.09
C ARG A 74 -42.44 -1.02 -6.66
N ILE A 75 -41.48 -1.38 -5.80
CA ILE A 75 -40.40 -0.48 -5.41
C ILE A 75 -39.55 -0.13 -6.64
N SER A 76 -39.35 1.17 -6.84
CA SER A 76 -38.41 1.73 -7.81
C SER A 76 -37.17 2.26 -7.07
N ILE A 77 -36.00 2.03 -7.65
CA ILE A 77 -34.71 2.45 -7.08
C ILE A 77 -34.07 3.46 -8.03
N THR A 78 -33.67 4.61 -7.51
CA THR A 78 -32.92 5.65 -8.25
C THR A 78 -31.55 5.90 -7.61
N GLY A 79 -30.65 6.56 -8.33
CA GLY A 79 -29.29 6.87 -7.86
C GLY A 79 -28.24 5.76 -8.07
N GLY A 80 -28.65 4.62 -8.64
CA GLY A 80 -27.76 3.56 -9.12
C GLY A 80 -27.57 3.56 -10.65
N PRO A 81 -26.75 2.64 -11.19
CA PRO A 81 -25.98 1.61 -10.49
C PRO A 81 -24.78 2.18 -9.71
N VAL A 82 -24.35 1.48 -8.66
CA VAL A 82 -23.15 1.84 -7.89
C VAL A 82 -21.90 1.49 -8.70
N ASN A 83 -21.10 2.50 -9.04
CA ASN A 83 -19.82 2.28 -9.73
C ASN A 83 -18.70 2.05 -8.70
N THR A 84 -18.38 0.79 -8.43
CA THR A 84 -17.29 0.41 -7.51
C THR A 84 -15.89 0.69 -8.05
N ALA A 85 -15.73 1.01 -9.34
CA ALA A 85 -14.46 1.48 -9.88
C ALA A 85 -14.17 2.96 -9.58
N ALA A 86 -15.11 3.67 -8.91
CA ALA A 86 -14.86 5.02 -8.44
C ALA A 86 -13.77 5.07 -7.36
N LEU A 87 -13.21 6.26 -7.13
CA LEU A 87 -12.19 6.46 -6.11
C LEU A 87 -12.72 6.11 -4.71
N ALA A 88 -11.85 5.56 -3.86
CA ALA A 88 -12.17 5.38 -2.44
C ALA A 88 -12.62 6.70 -1.80
N GLY A 89 -13.63 6.64 -0.93
CA GLY A 89 -14.32 7.79 -0.36
C GLY A 89 -15.52 8.28 -1.18
N THR A 90 -15.68 7.86 -2.45
CA THR A 90 -16.87 8.18 -3.24
C THR A 90 -18.12 7.56 -2.60
N GLN A 91 -19.20 8.33 -2.52
CA GLN A 91 -20.47 7.87 -1.99
C GLN A 91 -21.54 7.84 -3.08
N PHE A 92 -22.33 6.77 -3.08
CA PHE A 92 -23.53 6.62 -3.90
C PHE A 92 -24.75 6.55 -2.99
N THR A 93 -25.81 7.28 -3.36
CA THR A 93 -27.08 7.26 -2.62
C THR A 93 -28.14 6.58 -3.46
N LEU A 94 -28.59 5.41 -3.01
CA LEU A 94 -29.72 4.69 -3.60
C LEU A 94 -31.00 5.14 -2.91
N THR A 95 -32.01 5.55 -3.68
CA THR A 95 -33.30 6.02 -3.14
C THR A 95 -34.41 5.07 -3.57
N TYR A 96 -35.11 4.51 -2.58
CA TYR A 96 -36.22 3.58 -2.76
C TYR A 96 -37.53 4.36 -2.67
N ASN A 97 -38.37 4.21 -3.70
CA ASN A 97 -39.65 4.88 -3.81
C ASN A 97 -40.73 3.86 -4.20
N VAL A 98 -41.92 4.00 -3.62
CA VAL A 98 -43.09 3.21 -4.00
C VAL A 98 -44.35 4.04 -3.81
N SER A 99 -45.32 3.84 -4.68
CA SER A 99 -46.68 4.34 -4.53
C SER A 99 -47.65 3.17 -4.57
N ASP A 100 -48.73 3.28 -3.81
CA ASP A 100 -49.83 2.31 -3.78
C ASP A 100 -50.71 2.42 -5.05
N LEU A 101 -51.83 1.69 -5.12
CA LEU A 101 -52.79 1.77 -6.24
C LEU A 101 -53.67 3.03 -6.20
N ALA A 102 -53.84 3.64 -5.02
CA ALA A 102 -54.60 4.88 -4.85
C ALA A 102 -53.79 6.14 -5.21
N GLY A 103 -52.48 6.00 -5.42
CA GLY A 103 -51.56 7.08 -5.77
C GLY A 103 -50.86 7.72 -4.56
N ASN A 104 -51.00 7.18 -3.35
CA ASN A 104 -50.26 7.68 -2.19
C ASN A 104 -48.80 7.22 -2.28
N ALA A 105 -47.87 8.16 -2.15
CA ALA A 105 -46.44 7.89 -2.23
C ALA A 105 -45.83 7.69 -0.84
N ALA A 106 -45.02 6.65 -0.67
CA ALA A 106 -44.21 6.46 0.53
C ALA A 106 -43.25 7.64 0.74
N THR A 107 -42.88 7.88 2.00
CA THR A 107 -41.67 8.67 2.27
C THR A 107 -40.46 7.92 1.71
N PRO A 108 -39.64 8.53 0.84
CA PRO A 108 -38.48 7.85 0.26
C PRO A 108 -37.49 7.42 1.34
N VAL A 109 -36.94 6.22 1.18
CA VAL A 109 -35.88 5.69 2.06
C VAL A 109 -34.59 5.61 1.26
N THR A 110 -33.44 5.88 1.88
CA THR A 110 -32.14 5.90 1.19
C THR A 110 -31.14 4.93 1.80
N ARG A 111 -30.27 4.38 0.95
CA ARG A 111 -29.05 3.66 1.33
C ARG A 111 -27.84 4.41 0.80
N THR A 112 -26.83 4.59 1.66
CA THR A 112 -25.56 5.18 1.28
C THR A 112 -24.50 4.08 1.15
N VAL A 113 -23.87 4.01 -0.03
CA VAL A 113 -22.78 3.08 -0.33
C VAL A 113 -21.49 3.88 -0.46
N THR A 114 -20.54 3.66 0.44
CA THR A 114 -19.23 4.29 0.40
C THR A 114 -18.21 3.34 -0.21
N ILE A 115 -17.50 3.78 -1.23
CA ILE A 115 -16.40 3.01 -1.79
C ILE A 115 -15.20 3.09 -0.83
N VAL A 116 -14.69 1.94 -0.40
CA VAL A 116 -13.48 1.85 0.43
C VAL A 116 -12.31 1.34 -0.38
N ALA A 117 -11.10 1.71 0.03
CA ALA A 117 -9.89 1.26 -0.65
C ALA A 117 -9.78 -0.27 -0.59
N ASP A 118 -9.26 -0.86 -1.66
CA ASP A 118 -8.79 -2.23 -1.60
C ASP A 118 -7.55 -2.28 -0.70
N ALA A 119 -7.65 -3.04 0.39
CA ALA A 119 -6.57 -3.22 1.35
C ALA A 119 -5.66 -4.40 0.99
N ILE A 120 -6.00 -5.17 -0.04
CA ILE A 120 -5.20 -6.29 -0.51
C ILE A 120 -4.12 -5.73 -1.44
N ALA A 121 -2.86 -5.77 -0.98
CA ALA A 121 -1.74 -5.48 -1.85
C ALA A 121 -1.76 -6.47 -3.04
N PRO A 122 -1.54 -6.01 -4.28
CA PRO A 122 -1.45 -6.92 -5.42
C PRO A 122 -0.36 -7.94 -5.15
N THR A 123 -0.69 -9.23 -5.25
CA THR A 123 0.34 -10.28 -5.32
C THR A 123 1.12 -10.10 -6.62
N PRO A 124 2.44 -9.93 -6.58
CA PRO A 124 3.23 -9.78 -7.80
C PRO A 124 3.04 -10.99 -8.72
N ALA A 125 2.53 -10.78 -9.94
CA ALA A 125 2.45 -11.81 -10.96
C ALA A 125 3.84 -12.02 -11.60
N GLY A 126 4.58 -13.01 -11.09
CA GLY A 126 5.88 -13.43 -11.60
C GLY A 126 6.39 -14.69 -10.89
N THR A 127 7.36 -15.36 -11.50
CA THR A 127 7.97 -16.57 -10.91
C THR A 127 8.99 -16.14 -9.86
N ALA A 128 8.71 -16.39 -8.58
CA ALA A 128 9.69 -16.20 -7.51
C ALA A 128 10.55 -17.46 -7.36
N ALA A 129 11.87 -17.32 -7.53
CA ALA A 129 12.85 -18.38 -7.26
C ALA A 129 13.53 -18.11 -5.92
N GLN A 130 13.33 -19.01 -4.95
CA GLN A 130 14.04 -18.98 -3.68
C GLN A 130 15.42 -19.63 -3.86
N LEU A 131 16.48 -18.86 -3.63
CA LEU A 131 17.85 -19.30 -3.76
C LEU A 131 18.52 -19.39 -2.38
N PRO A 132 18.82 -20.60 -1.86
CA PRO A 132 19.67 -20.73 -0.69
C PRO A 132 21.10 -20.30 -1.05
N LEU A 133 21.67 -19.37 -0.30
CA LEU A 133 23.03 -18.86 -0.57
C LEU A 133 24.07 -19.79 0.07
N THR A 134 24.92 -20.42 -0.74
CA THR A 134 25.97 -21.31 -0.22
C THR A 134 27.00 -20.56 0.61
N GLY A 135 27.23 -20.99 1.86
CA GLY A 135 28.21 -20.39 2.78
C GLY A 135 27.64 -19.32 3.73
N SER A 136 26.32 -19.08 3.72
CA SER A 136 25.62 -18.18 4.65
C SER A 136 24.28 -18.80 5.09
N ALA A 137 23.76 -18.43 6.26
CA ALA A 137 22.41 -18.82 6.71
C ALA A 137 21.29 -18.03 6.00
N GLN A 138 21.64 -17.26 4.98
CA GLN A 138 20.77 -16.29 4.31
C GLN A 138 20.26 -16.85 2.99
N SER A 139 19.12 -16.33 2.53
CA SER A 139 18.50 -16.67 1.25
C SER A 139 18.23 -15.40 0.45
N ALA A 140 18.18 -15.53 -0.87
CA ALA A 140 17.70 -14.47 -1.75
C ALA A 140 16.48 -14.96 -2.53
N VAL A 141 15.55 -14.05 -2.79
CA VAL A 141 14.42 -14.25 -3.69
C VAL A 141 14.64 -13.39 -4.91
N ILE A 142 14.65 -14.00 -6.08
CA ILE A 142 14.74 -13.31 -7.36
C ILE A 142 13.35 -13.25 -7.97
N TYR A 143 12.92 -12.04 -8.34
CA TYR A 143 11.61 -11.79 -8.92
C TYR A 143 11.74 -10.93 -10.18
N ALA A 144 11.15 -11.41 -11.27
CA ALA A 144 11.02 -10.69 -12.52
C ALA A 144 9.54 -10.62 -12.90
N ALA A 145 9.00 -9.40 -13.02
CA ALA A 145 7.60 -9.22 -13.42
C ALA A 145 7.41 -9.71 -14.86
N GLY A 146 6.41 -10.56 -15.09
CA GLY A 146 6.02 -11.02 -16.42
C GLY A 146 6.92 -12.06 -17.10
N GLN A 147 8.10 -12.39 -16.56
CA GLN A 147 9.05 -13.33 -17.17
C GLN A 147 9.39 -14.52 -16.27
N SER A 148 10.08 -15.51 -16.86
CA SER A 148 10.56 -16.71 -16.16
C SER A 148 12.00 -16.52 -15.70
N ILE A 149 12.29 -16.87 -14.44
CA ILE A 149 13.65 -17.00 -13.90
C ILE A 149 14.03 -18.48 -13.91
N GLN A 150 15.19 -18.81 -14.47
CA GLN A 150 15.70 -20.19 -14.56
C GLN A 150 17.19 -20.25 -14.16
N ASN A 151 17.70 -21.46 -13.94
CA ASN A 151 19.12 -21.76 -13.68
C ASN A 151 19.76 -20.88 -12.58
N TYR A 152 18.97 -20.56 -11.56
CA TYR A 152 19.42 -19.74 -10.44
C TYR A 152 20.34 -20.55 -9.53
N THR A 153 21.53 -20.02 -9.28
CA THR A 153 22.54 -20.65 -8.42
C THR A 153 23.21 -19.63 -7.54
N ALA A 154 23.60 -20.07 -6.34
CA ALA A 154 24.48 -19.34 -5.45
C ALA A 154 25.74 -20.17 -5.21
N SER A 155 26.91 -19.54 -5.29
CA SER A 155 28.19 -20.20 -5.04
C SER A 155 29.11 -19.30 -4.20
N ALA A 156 30.00 -19.91 -3.43
CA ALA A 156 31.12 -19.19 -2.85
C ALA A 156 32.09 -18.79 -3.99
N GLY A 157 32.18 -17.50 -4.30
CA GLY A 157 33.16 -16.97 -5.24
C GLY A 157 34.50 -16.65 -4.57
N THR A 158 35.54 -16.42 -5.37
CA THR A 158 36.84 -15.90 -4.90
C THR A 158 36.94 -14.41 -5.25
N PRO A 159 36.44 -13.50 -4.38
CA PRO A 159 36.40 -12.07 -4.70
C PRO A 159 37.82 -11.47 -4.78
N PRO A 160 37.96 -10.29 -5.40
CA PRO A 160 39.23 -9.55 -5.42
C PRO A 160 39.78 -9.29 -4.02
N SER A 161 41.11 -9.16 -3.91
CA SER A 161 41.76 -8.82 -2.65
C SER A 161 41.17 -7.56 -2.02
N GLY A 162 40.76 -7.63 -0.75
CA GLY A 162 40.14 -6.53 -0.02
C GLY A 162 38.63 -6.37 -0.24
N VAL A 163 38.00 -7.24 -1.03
CA VAL A 163 36.54 -7.28 -1.20
C VAL A 163 35.98 -8.52 -0.52
N SER A 164 34.97 -8.33 0.33
CA SER A 164 34.19 -9.42 0.90
C SER A 164 32.83 -9.50 0.21
N THR A 165 32.39 -10.70 -0.15
CA THR A 165 31.09 -10.96 -0.80
C THR A 165 30.18 -11.76 0.14
N PRO A 166 29.48 -11.12 1.08
CA PRO A 166 28.74 -11.81 2.15
C PRO A 166 27.61 -12.72 1.64
N PHE A 167 27.15 -12.50 0.41
CA PHE A 167 26.09 -13.28 -0.24
C PHE A 167 26.62 -14.22 -1.34
N GLY A 168 27.93 -14.31 -1.53
CA GLY A 168 28.55 -15.08 -2.60
C GLY A 168 28.29 -14.53 -4.00
N LEU A 169 28.45 -15.41 -4.99
CA LEU A 169 28.08 -15.19 -6.39
C LEU A 169 26.63 -15.65 -6.58
N ILE A 170 25.80 -14.79 -7.14
CA ILE A 170 24.42 -15.09 -7.55
C ILE A 170 24.39 -15.11 -9.07
N SER A 171 23.91 -16.20 -9.66
CA SER A 171 23.72 -16.30 -11.10
C SER A 171 22.30 -16.76 -11.40
N TYR A 172 21.69 -16.22 -12.44
CA TYR A 172 20.37 -16.62 -12.92
C TYR A 172 20.24 -16.35 -14.43
N THR A 173 19.26 -17.00 -15.06
CA THR A 173 18.90 -16.79 -16.45
C THR A 173 17.48 -16.21 -16.51
N THR A 174 17.28 -15.18 -17.33
CA THR A 174 15.95 -14.64 -17.67
C THR A 174 15.79 -14.50 -19.17
N THR A 175 14.55 -14.51 -19.65
CA THR A 175 14.21 -14.21 -21.04
C THR A 175 13.61 -12.82 -21.13
N THR A 176 13.92 -12.08 -22.19
CA THR A 176 13.27 -10.80 -22.50
C THR A 176 12.28 -10.96 -23.65
N VAL A 177 11.24 -10.11 -23.68
CA VAL A 177 10.27 -10.08 -24.79
C VAL A 177 10.83 -9.19 -25.90
N GLY A 178 11.82 -9.70 -26.64
CA GLY A 178 12.40 -9.04 -27.81
C GLY A 178 13.87 -8.64 -27.65
N VAL A 179 14.62 -8.72 -28.75
CA VAL A 179 16.04 -8.36 -28.83
C VAL A 179 16.23 -6.88 -28.46
N GLY A 180 17.05 -6.62 -27.45
CA GLY A 180 17.30 -5.27 -26.92
C GLY A 180 16.21 -4.70 -25.99
N ALA A 181 15.19 -5.48 -25.62
CA ALA A 181 14.23 -5.08 -24.60
C ALA A 181 14.89 -4.99 -23.22
N THR A 182 14.43 -4.04 -22.41
CA THR A 182 14.85 -3.91 -21.01
C THR A 182 13.88 -4.61 -20.07
N GLN A 183 14.41 -5.15 -18.97
CA GLN A 183 13.64 -5.79 -17.91
C GLN A 183 14.14 -5.34 -16.54
N THR A 184 13.23 -5.15 -15.60
CA THR A 184 13.59 -5.00 -14.18
C THR A 184 13.54 -6.34 -13.44
N VAL A 185 14.63 -6.68 -12.76
CA VAL A 185 14.71 -7.83 -11.83
C VAL A 185 14.96 -7.33 -10.42
N ASN A 186 14.13 -7.78 -9.48
CA ASN A 186 14.30 -7.50 -8.06
C ASN A 186 14.95 -8.69 -7.37
N ILE A 187 16.01 -8.42 -6.61
CA ILE A 187 16.64 -9.41 -5.75
C ILE A 187 16.44 -8.98 -4.30
N THR A 188 15.70 -9.77 -3.53
CA THR A 188 15.40 -9.53 -2.12
C THR A 188 16.16 -10.51 -1.24
N PHE A 189 17.03 -9.99 -0.40
CA PHE A 189 17.83 -10.77 0.54
C PHE A 189 17.09 -10.95 1.87
N SER A 190 17.30 -12.09 2.53
CA SER A 190 16.71 -12.38 3.84
C SER A 190 17.33 -11.58 4.99
N ALA A 191 18.37 -10.79 4.71
CA ALA A 191 19.05 -9.91 5.66
C ALA A 191 19.37 -8.57 4.99
N ALA A 192 19.52 -7.52 5.79
CA ALA A 192 19.87 -6.21 5.29
C ALA A 192 21.22 -6.23 4.57
N LEU A 193 21.29 -5.50 3.46
CA LEU A 193 22.52 -5.26 2.72
C LEU A 193 23.48 -4.43 3.57
N PRO A 194 24.79 -4.73 3.54
CA PRO A 194 25.78 -3.92 4.26
C PRO A 194 25.77 -2.45 3.85
N ALA A 195 26.19 -1.55 4.73
CA ALA A 195 26.40 -0.15 4.35
C ALA A 195 27.48 -0.04 3.25
N ALA A 196 27.27 0.84 2.27
CA ALA A 196 28.19 1.11 1.15
C ALA A 196 28.55 -0.12 0.28
N TYR A 197 27.63 -1.09 0.14
CA TYR A 197 27.79 -2.20 -0.80
C TYR A 197 27.97 -1.70 -2.25
N LYS A 198 28.70 -2.48 -3.03
CA LYS A 198 28.87 -2.30 -4.47
C LYS A 198 28.45 -3.59 -5.19
N LEU A 199 27.93 -3.46 -6.41
CA LEU A 199 27.65 -4.61 -7.26
C LEU A 199 28.80 -4.87 -8.20
N TYR A 200 29.16 -6.14 -8.35
CA TYR A 200 30.19 -6.60 -9.26
C TYR A 200 29.61 -7.60 -10.24
N LYS A 201 29.97 -7.46 -11.51
CA LYS A 201 29.75 -8.48 -12.53
C LYS A 201 30.89 -9.49 -12.46
N VAL A 202 30.57 -10.77 -12.60
CA VAL A 202 31.58 -11.82 -12.75
C VAL A 202 31.54 -12.35 -14.18
N ASP A 203 32.69 -12.42 -14.83
CA ASP A 203 32.81 -13.02 -16.17
C ASP A 203 33.01 -14.55 -16.10
N ASN A 204 33.08 -15.22 -17.26
CA ASN A 204 33.26 -16.68 -17.33
C ASN A 204 34.64 -17.15 -16.83
N ALA A 205 35.61 -16.23 -16.68
CA ALA A 205 36.92 -16.49 -16.10
C ALA A 205 36.95 -16.27 -14.57
N GLY A 206 35.83 -15.83 -13.97
CA GLY A 206 35.75 -15.50 -12.55
C GLY A 206 36.27 -14.11 -12.18
N THR A 207 36.52 -13.24 -13.17
CA THR A 207 37.00 -11.87 -12.95
C THR A 207 35.84 -10.97 -12.54
N TYR A 208 36.06 -10.15 -11.51
CA TYR A 208 35.06 -9.22 -10.99
C TYR A 208 35.27 -7.82 -11.56
N SER A 209 34.21 -7.25 -12.17
CA SER A 209 34.17 -5.88 -12.66
C SER A 209 33.11 -5.08 -11.92
N LEU A 210 33.43 -3.85 -11.48
CA LEU A 210 32.48 -3.00 -10.77
C LEU A 210 31.36 -2.54 -11.71
N ILE A 211 30.11 -2.65 -11.25
CA ILE A 211 28.93 -2.14 -11.95
C ILE A 211 28.67 -0.70 -11.47
N PRO A 212 28.81 0.32 -12.34
CA PRO A 212 28.58 1.71 -11.95
C PRO A 212 27.14 1.93 -11.47
N ASN A 213 26.98 2.88 -10.55
CA ASN A 213 25.68 3.41 -10.12
C ASN A 213 25.81 4.93 -10.02
N GLY A 214 24.90 5.68 -10.63
CA GLY A 214 24.94 7.14 -10.63
C GLY A 214 24.20 7.79 -11.81
N PRO A 215 23.97 9.11 -11.72
CA PRO A 215 23.09 9.84 -12.64
C PRO A 215 23.46 9.62 -14.11
N GLY A 216 22.52 9.08 -14.88
CA GLY A 216 22.67 8.83 -16.31
C GLY A 216 23.20 7.43 -16.70
N VAL A 217 23.54 6.57 -15.72
CA VAL A 217 23.97 5.18 -15.93
C VAL A 217 23.41 4.23 -14.85
N ASP A 218 22.23 4.52 -14.31
CA ASP A 218 21.59 3.77 -13.22
C ASP A 218 21.13 2.37 -13.68
N GLN A 219 22.10 1.47 -13.76
CA GLN A 219 21.94 0.05 -14.08
C GLN A 219 21.27 -0.71 -12.93
N TRP A 220 21.37 -0.19 -11.71
CA TRP A 220 20.71 -0.76 -10.55
C TRP A 220 20.42 0.30 -9.51
N ILE A 221 19.40 0.05 -8.69
CA ILE A 221 19.03 0.92 -7.56
C ILE A 221 18.81 0.08 -6.30
N GLY A 222 19.22 0.62 -5.16
CA GLY A 222 18.79 0.11 -3.85
C GLY A 222 17.36 0.55 -3.58
N VAL A 223 16.41 -0.39 -3.58
CA VAL A 223 14.99 -0.09 -3.37
C VAL A 223 14.71 0.14 -1.88
N ASN A 224 15.29 -0.70 -1.03
CA ASN A 224 15.22 -0.61 0.43
C ASN A 224 16.42 -1.34 1.05
N ALA A 225 16.43 -1.52 2.37
CA ALA A 225 17.55 -2.15 3.08
C ALA A 225 17.85 -3.60 2.67
N THR A 226 16.90 -4.31 2.03
CA THR A 226 17.03 -5.73 1.69
C THR A 226 16.87 -6.02 0.20
N THR A 227 16.51 -5.03 -0.62
CA THR A 227 16.14 -5.24 -2.02
C THR A 227 16.92 -4.32 -2.95
N ILE A 228 17.50 -4.91 -3.99
CA ILE A 228 18.03 -4.22 -5.17
C ILE A 228 17.13 -4.47 -6.38
N ALA A 229 16.97 -3.46 -7.21
CA ALA A 229 16.37 -3.59 -8.53
C ALA A 229 17.45 -3.39 -9.59
N LEU A 230 17.53 -4.33 -10.54
CA LEU A 230 18.48 -4.34 -11.65
C LEU A 230 17.72 -4.06 -12.94
N THR A 231 18.24 -3.17 -13.77
CA THR A 231 17.75 -2.96 -15.13
C THR A 231 18.60 -3.80 -16.08
N LEU A 232 18.05 -4.93 -16.50
CA LEU A 232 18.66 -5.85 -17.44
C LEU A 232 18.34 -5.42 -18.88
N SER A 233 19.29 -5.60 -19.77
CA SER A 233 19.10 -5.50 -21.22
C SER A 233 19.89 -6.62 -21.89
N ASP A 234 19.32 -7.17 -22.95
CA ASP A 234 19.97 -8.16 -23.82
C ASP A 234 21.12 -7.46 -24.59
N ASN A 235 22.34 -7.99 -24.55
CA ASN A 235 23.60 -7.27 -24.87
C ASN A 235 23.92 -6.11 -23.90
N GLY A 236 23.53 -6.27 -22.64
CA GLY A 236 23.75 -5.30 -21.57
C GLY A 236 24.90 -5.63 -20.62
N PRO A 237 25.14 -4.77 -19.64
CA PRO A 237 26.17 -4.96 -18.60
C PRO A 237 25.87 -6.13 -17.65
N PHE A 238 24.61 -6.54 -17.54
CA PHE A 238 24.16 -7.71 -16.78
C PHE A 238 24.01 -8.96 -17.65
N ASP A 239 24.52 -8.93 -18.87
CA ASP A 239 24.48 -10.05 -19.79
C ASP A 239 25.89 -10.62 -19.96
N LEU A 240 26.08 -11.90 -19.59
CA LEU A 240 27.39 -12.53 -19.54
C LEU A 240 28.05 -12.62 -20.92
N ASP A 241 27.29 -12.93 -21.96
CA ASP A 241 27.81 -13.12 -23.31
C ASP A 241 27.77 -11.83 -24.15
N GLN A 242 27.11 -10.78 -23.64
CA GLN A 242 26.89 -9.50 -24.33
C GLN A 242 26.42 -9.71 -25.78
N THR A 243 25.55 -10.70 -26.00
CA THR A 243 25.05 -11.06 -27.32
C THR A 243 23.54 -10.91 -27.33
N ALA A 244 23.02 -10.11 -28.26
CA ALA A 244 21.59 -9.82 -28.33
C ALA A 244 20.81 -11.04 -28.89
N ASN A 245 20.50 -12.00 -28.02
CA ASN A 245 19.90 -13.30 -28.36
C ASN A 245 18.58 -13.58 -27.61
N GLY A 246 18.10 -12.64 -26.80
CA GLY A 246 16.87 -12.74 -26.01
C GLY A 246 17.00 -13.52 -24.69
N VAL A 247 18.22 -13.94 -24.32
CA VAL A 247 18.54 -14.68 -23.10
C VAL A 247 19.60 -13.90 -22.32
N ILE A 248 19.29 -13.52 -21.09
CA ILE A 248 20.24 -12.82 -20.23
C ILE A 248 20.72 -13.78 -19.15
N VAL A 249 22.04 -13.98 -19.09
CA VAL A 249 22.70 -14.73 -18.02
C VAL A 249 23.47 -13.75 -17.14
N ASP A 250 23.03 -13.59 -15.88
CA ASP A 250 23.57 -12.55 -15.00
C ASP A 250 24.24 -13.11 -13.73
N PRO A 251 25.52 -13.50 -13.81
CA PRO A 251 26.34 -13.72 -12.62
C PRO A 251 26.82 -12.39 -12.03
N LEU A 252 26.35 -12.08 -10.82
CA LEU A 252 26.69 -10.90 -10.04
C LEU A 252 27.08 -11.24 -8.60
N ALA A 253 27.80 -10.33 -7.96
CA ALA A 253 28.11 -10.41 -6.54
C ALA A 253 27.88 -9.07 -5.85
N VAL A 254 27.35 -9.13 -4.63
CA VAL A 254 27.29 -7.97 -3.72
C VAL A 254 28.59 -7.96 -2.92
N GLY A 255 29.44 -6.96 -3.18
CA GLY A 255 30.73 -6.82 -2.52
C GLY A 255 30.75 -5.63 -1.56
N VAL A 256 31.47 -5.79 -0.45
CA VAL A 256 31.88 -4.70 0.42
C VAL A 256 33.40 -4.59 0.39
N VAL A 257 33.90 -3.38 0.18
CA VAL A 257 35.33 -3.10 0.33
C VAL A 257 35.63 -3.14 1.81
N ALA A 258 36.49 -4.07 2.25
CA ALA A 258 36.95 -4.09 3.62
C ALA A 258 37.62 -2.75 3.93
N PRO A 259 37.30 -2.09 5.06
CA PRO A 259 38.02 -0.90 5.46
C PRO A 259 39.52 -1.24 5.50
N ALA A 260 40.36 -0.31 5.02
CA ALA A 260 41.81 -0.51 5.05
C ALA A 260 42.22 -1.02 6.43
N PRO A 261 43.04 -2.09 6.53
CA PRO A 261 43.43 -2.61 7.82
C PRO A 261 43.97 -1.46 8.64
N VAL A 262 43.30 -1.17 9.76
CA VAL A 262 43.78 -0.15 10.68
C VAL A 262 45.13 -0.66 11.13
N ILE A 263 46.21 -0.03 10.67
CA ILE A 263 47.55 -0.32 11.15
C ILE A 263 47.48 0.03 12.63
N ALA A 264 47.40 -1.01 13.48
CA ALA A 264 47.50 -0.82 14.91
C ALA A 264 48.79 -0.02 15.15
N PRO A 265 48.74 1.08 15.93
CA PRO A 265 49.95 1.83 16.24
C PRO A 265 50.99 0.82 16.73
N ALA A 266 52.17 0.85 16.12
CA ALA A 266 53.28 -0.01 16.52
C ALA A 266 53.39 0.07 18.05
N PRO A 267 53.46 -1.06 18.77
CA PRO A 267 53.55 -1.04 20.22
C PRO A 267 54.68 -0.08 20.59
N ALA A 268 54.37 0.91 21.42
CA ALA A 268 55.34 1.90 21.86
C ALA A 268 56.60 1.14 22.30
N ALA A 269 57.74 1.47 21.71
CA ALA A 269 59.01 0.85 22.05
C ALA A 269 59.15 0.87 23.57
N ALA A 270 59.27 -0.32 24.17
CA ALA A 270 59.42 -0.44 25.60
C ALA A 270 60.61 0.43 26.03
N ILE A 271 60.33 1.46 26.82
CA ILE A 271 61.36 2.27 27.45
C ILE A 271 62.14 1.30 28.35
N PRO A 272 63.46 1.12 28.16
CA PRO A 272 64.23 0.22 29.01
C PRO A 272 64.10 0.69 30.46
N ALA A 273 63.77 -0.25 31.35
CA ALA A 273 63.65 0.01 32.77
C ALA A 273 64.96 0.62 33.30
N ALA A 274 64.90 1.90 33.67
CA ALA A 274 66.00 2.58 34.33
C ALA A 274 66.21 1.97 35.72
N ALA A 275 67.41 1.43 35.94
CA ALA A 275 67.86 0.95 37.22
C ALA A 275 67.77 2.06 38.29
N SER A 276 67.27 1.67 39.45
CA SER A 276 67.21 2.51 40.65
C SER A 276 68.62 2.90 41.11
N GLY A 277 68.96 4.19 41.01
CA GLY A 277 70.10 4.81 41.66
C GLY A 277 69.63 6.11 42.31
N GLY A 278 69.60 6.14 43.65
CA GLY A 278 69.08 7.25 44.42
C GLY A 278 70.01 8.47 44.48
N GLY A 279 69.42 9.59 44.88
CA GLY A 279 70.15 10.70 45.52
C GLY A 279 69.87 12.08 44.93
N GLY A 280 69.39 12.99 45.80
CA GLY A 280 69.76 14.40 45.73
C GLY A 280 68.64 15.35 45.33
N GLY A 281 68.17 16.15 46.29
CA GLY A 281 67.11 17.13 46.12
C GLY A 281 67.48 18.32 45.23
N GLY A 282 66.44 19.02 44.78
CA GLY A 282 66.54 20.26 44.02
C GLY A 282 65.18 20.61 43.44
N GLY A 283 64.40 21.41 44.16
CA GLY A 283 63.06 21.80 43.76
C GLY A 283 63.05 22.71 42.53
N CYS A 284 62.10 22.44 41.63
CA CYS A 284 61.59 23.40 40.64
C CYS A 284 60.07 23.21 40.54
N ALA A 285 59.35 24.30 40.73
CA ALA A 285 57.89 24.36 40.80
C ALA A 285 57.22 23.95 39.48
N LEU A 286 56.18 23.12 39.58
CA LEU A 286 55.25 22.84 38.50
C LEU A 286 54.26 24.00 38.37
N SER A 287 54.36 24.74 37.27
CA SER A 287 53.34 25.68 36.82
C SER A 287 52.15 24.90 36.26
N SER A 288 51.10 24.73 37.05
CA SER A 288 49.80 24.25 36.59
C SER A 288 49.10 25.34 35.78
N LYS A 289 49.10 25.22 34.45
CA LYS A 289 48.17 25.95 33.57
C LYS A 289 47.60 25.01 32.52
N SER A 290 46.43 24.43 32.83
CA SER A 290 45.44 24.07 31.83
C SER A 290 44.16 24.80 32.19
N GLU A 291 44.07 26.06 31.80
CA GLU A 291 42.84 26.84 31.89
C GLU A 291 41.91 26.36 30.77
N PHE A 292 40.96 25.50 31.12
CA PHE A 292 39.79 25.23 30.30
C PHE A 292 38.89 26.46 30.38
N ASP A 293 38.68 27.16 29.26
CA ASP A 293 37.82 28.35 29.18
C ASP A 293 36.34 27.95 28.95
N PRO A 294 35.46 28.10 29.96
CA PRO A 294 34.04 27.75 29.84
C PRO A 294 33.24 28.67 28.90
N LEU A 295 33.80 29.80 28.44
CA LEU A 295 33.12 30.70 27.50
C LEU A 295 33.05 30.13 26.08
N LEU A 296 33.98 29.26 25.69
CA LEU A 296 33.99 28.64 24.36
C LEU A 296 32.81 27.66 24.17
N ILE A 297 32.39 26.99 25.24
CA ILE A 297 31.24 26.07 25.23
C ILE A 297 29.90 26.83 25.15
N LEU A 298 29.83 28.02 25.73
CA LEU A 298 28.61 28.85 25.70
C LEU A 298 28.35 29.46 24.31
N MET A 299 29.38 29.79 23.53
CA MET A 299 29.21 30.31 22.16
C MET A 299 28.74 29.24 21.15
N VAL A 300 29.11 27.97 21.36
CA VAL A 300 28.65 26.86 20.50
C VAL A 300 27.17 26.54 20.75
N LEU A 301 26.71 26.62 22.01
CA LEU A 301 25.30 26.38 22.37
C LEU A 301 24.35 27.50 21.89
N LEU A 302 24.78 28.77 21.91
CA LEU A 302 23.97 29.88 21.40
C LEU A 302 23.81 29.87 19.86
N SER A 303 24.79 29.33 19.14
CA SER A 303 24.75 29.18 17.68
C SER A 303 23.76 28.09 17.24
N LEU A 304 23.59 27.03 18.05
CA LEU A 304 22.66 25.94 17.77
C LEU A 304 21.19 26.34 18.01
N ILE A 305 20.94 27.22 18.99
CA ILE A 305 19.61 27.76 19.30
C ILE A 305 19.11 28.72 18.21
N TRP A 306 20.01 29.47 17.55
CA TRP A 306 19.62 30.35 16.44
C TRP A 306 19.28 29.58 15.16
N LEU A 307 19.91 28.42 14.93
CA LEU A 307 19.63 27.58 13.76
C LEU A 307 18.29 26.82 13.87
N LEU A 308 17.90 26.42 15.09
CA LEU A 308 16.62 25.75 15.35
C LEU A 308 15.40 26.69 15.29
N ARG A 309 15.60 28.01 15.47
CA ARG A 309 14.49 28.99 15.42
C ARG A 309 14.12 29.43 14.01
N ARG A 310 14.96 29.18 13.00
CA ARG A 310 14.72 29.61 11.61
C ARG A 310 13.87 28.62 10.77
N ASN A 311 13.63 27.41 11.27
CA ASN A 311 12.82 26.39 10.59
C ASN A 311 11.32 26.40 10.96
N VAL A 312 10.88 27.29 11.86
CA VAL A 312 9.47 27.37 12.31
C VAL A 312 8.73 28.58 11.73
N GLU A 313 9.42 29.51 11.07
CA GLU A 313 8.81 30.67 10.39
C GLU A 313 9.27 30.74 8.93
N GLY A 314 8.69 29.88 8.10
CA GLY A 314 8.90 29.87 6.65
C GLY A 314 7.79 29.05 6.00
N THR A 315 6.79 29.78 5.51
CA THR A 315 5.77 29.46 4.49
C THR A 315 5.91 28.14 3.74
#